data_AF-A0A087U2I2-F1
#
_entry.id   AF-A0A087U2I2-F1
#
_cell.length_a   1.000
_cell.length_b   1.000
_cell.length_c   1.000
_cell.angle_alpha   90.00
_cell.angle_beta   90.00
_cell.angle_gamma   90.00
#
_symmetry.space_group_name_H-M   'P 1'
#
loop_
_entity.id
_entity.type
_entity.pdbx_description
1 polymer ?
#
loop_
_entity_poly.entity_id
_entity_poly.type
_entity_poly.pdbx_seq_one_letter_code
_entity_poly.pdbx_strand_id
1 'polypeptide(L)' 'MRAQRYLDNVLRPVAISYLQGLPNAIFQQDNVRPHSARICQYALQGIQMFPWPPYSPDLSPIEYV' A
#
# COMPACT_ATOMS: atom_id res chain seq x y z
N MET A 1 -13.50 -1.67 1.21
CA MET A 1 -12.82 -2.85 1.82
C MET A 1 -12.62 -2.61 3.32
N ARG A 2 -12.50 -3.65 4.17
CA ARG A 2 -12.08 -3.49 5.59
C ARG A 2 -10.57 -3.71 5.71
N ALA A 3 -9.92 -3.12 6.72
CA ALA A 3 -8.48 -3.25 6.92
C ALA A 3 -8.00 -4.70 6.99
N GLN A 4 -8.72 -5.57 7.72
CA GLN A 4 -8.36 -6.99 7.82
C GLN A 4 -8.36 -7.69 6.45
N ARG A 5 -9.38 -7.42 5.63
CA ARG A 5 -9.48 -7.98 4.28
C ARG A 5 -8.38 -7.44 3.36
N TYR A 6 -8.01 -6.17 3.52
CA TYR A 6 -6.88 -5.59 2.77
C TYR A 6 -5.56 -6.27 3.16
N LEU A 7 -5.34 -6.47 4.46
CA LEU A 7 -4.17 -7.16 4.97
C LEU A 7 -4.07 -8.60 4.44
N ASP A 8 -5.14 -9.37 4.54
CA ASP A 8 -5.12 -10.80 4.24
C ASP A 8 -5.19 -11.11 2.74
N ASN A 9 -5.86 -10.26 1.94
CA ASN A 9 -6.06 -10.53 0.52
C ASN A 9 -5.12 -9.75 -0.40
N VAL A 10 -4.53 -8.64 0.08
CA VAL A 10 -3.71 -7.75 -0.76
C VAL A 10 -2.30 -7.61 -0.20
N LEU A 11 -2.16 -7.09 1.02
CA LEU A 11 -0.82 -6.78 1.55
C LEU A 11 0.03 -8.02 1.70
N ARG A 12 -0.44 -9.03 2.45
CA ARG A 12 0.35 -10.23 2.73
C ARG A 12 0.62 -11.08 1.48
N PRO A 13 -0.40 -11.53 0.73
CA PRO A 13 -0.15 -12.47 -0.36
C PRO A 13 0.48 -11.81 -1.58
N VAL A 14 0.20 -10.52 -1.84
CA VAL A 14 0.63 -9.85 -3.07
C VAL A 14 1.71 -8.81 -2.79
N ALA A 15 1.38 -7.73 -2.09
CA ALA A 15 2.28 -6.57 -2.02
C ALA A 15 3.59 -6.89 -1.30
N ILE A 16 3.53 -7.39 -0.06
CA ILE A 16 4.72 -7.68 0.76
C ILE A 16 5.56 -8.78 0.10
N SER A 17 4.94 -9.88 -0.34
CA SER A 17 5.63 -10.96 -1.05
C SER A 17 6.38 -10.46 -2.28
N TYR A 18 5.76 -9.57 -3.06
CA TYR A 18 6.38 -9.02 -4.26
C TYR A 18 7.51 -8.03 -3.94
N LEU A 19 7.28 -7.12 -2.99
CA LEU A 19 8.24 -6.09 -2.59
C LEU A 19 9.50 -6.68 -1.95
N GLN A 20 9.39 -7.80 -1.22
CA GLN A 20 10.56 -8.51 -0.66
C GLN A 20 11.53 -9.01 -1.74
N GLY A 21 11.03 -9.27 -2.97
CA GLY A 21 11.86 -9.69 -4.09
C GLY A 21 12.48 -8.55 -4.89
N LEU A 22 12.15 -7.29 -4.58
CA LEU A 22 12.57 -6.12 -5.35
C LEU A 22 13.49 -5.21 -4.54
N PRO A 23 14.79 -5.13 -4.88
CA PRO A 23 15.69 -4.21 -4.20
C PRO A 23 15.30 -2.76 -4.47
N ASN A 24 15.28 -1.93 -3.41
CA ASN A 24 14.99 -0.49 -3.47
C ASN A 24 13.58 -0.12 -3.99
N ALA A 25 12.61 -1.03 -3.91
CA ALA A 25 11.24 -0.73 -4.30
C ALA A 25 10.59 0.27 -3.34
N ILE A 26 9.80 1.19 -3.90
CA ILE A 26 8.99 2.15 -3.15
C ILE A 26 7.52 1.76 -3.36
N PHE A 27 6.81 1.47 -2.27
CA PHE A 27 5.41 1.10 -2.31
C PHE A 27 4.52 2.35 -2.27
N GLN A 28 3.64 2.48 -3.26
CA GLN A 28 2.65 3.55 -3.34
C GLN A 28 1.25 2.99 -3.09
N GLN A 29 0.48 3.69 -2.26
CA GLN A 29 -0.94 3.46 -2.02
C GLN A 29 -1.60 4.79 -1.62
N ASP A 30 -2.90 4.92 -1.85
CA ASP A 30 -3.67 6.06 -1.37
C ASP A 30 -3.98 5.98 0.14
N ASN A 31 -4.50 7.08 0.70
CA ASN A 31 -4.75 7.22 2.14
C ASN A 31 -6.16 6.78 2.57
N VAL A 32 -6.80 5.84 1.85
CA VAL A 32 -8.14 5.38 2.28
C VAL A 32 -8.06 4.67 3.63
N ARG A 33 -9.13 4.80 4.43
CA ARG A 33 -9.18 4.33 5.82
C ARG A 33 -8.63 2.91 6.06
N PRO A 34 -8.90 1.91 5.20
CA PRO A 34 -8.33 0.57 5.38
C PRO A 34 -6.80 0.52 5.30
N HIS A 35 -6.18 1.33 4.43
CA HIS A 35 -4.74 1.34 4.18
C HIS A 35 -3.99 2.06 5.31
N SER A 36 -4.61 3.08 5.91
CA SER A 36 -4.07 3.81 7.07
C SER A 36 -4.34 3.13 8.41
N ALA A 37 -5.04 1.98 8.43
CA ALA A 37 -5.32 1.27 9.67
C ALA A 37 -4.03 0.72 10.31
N ARG A 38 -3.95 0.75 11.64
CA ARG A 38 -2.75 0.34 12.40
C ARG A 38 -2.24 -1.06 12.03
N ILE A 39 -3.15 -2.01 11.78
CA ILE A 39 -2.77 -3.38 11.41
C ILE A 39 -2.06 -3.45 10.05
N CYS A 40 -2.43 -2.57 9.11
CA CYS A 40 -1.83 -2.48 7.78
C CYS A 40 -0.49 -1.74 7.85
N GLN A 41 -0.42 -0.66 8.63
CA GLN A 41 0.83 0.07 8.89
C GLN A 41 1.88 -0.82 9.55
N TYR A 42 1.48 -1.65 10.52
CA TYR A 42 2.38 -2.61 11.16
C TYR A 42 2.89 -3.69 10.18
N ALA A 43 2.00 -4.20 9.31
CA ALA A 43 2.40 -5.20 8.31
C ALA A 43 3.39 -4.64 7.27
N LEU A 44 3.33 -3.34 6.99
CA LEU A 44 4.23 -2.63 6.07
C LEU A 44 5.50 -2.11 6.77
N GLN A 45 5.72 -2.44 8.04
CA GLN A 45 6.93 -2.02 8.75
C GLN A 45 8.17 -2.58 8.04
N GLY A 46 9.08 -1.69 7.63
CA GLY A 46 10.30 -2.04 6.89
C GLY A 46 10.15 -1.98 5.37
N ILE A 47 8.93 -1.76 4.85
CA ILE A 47 8.72 -1.42 3.44
C ILE A 47 8.86 0.09 3.26
N GLN A 48 9.60 0.51 2.23
CA GLN A 48 9.71 1.92 1.89
C GLN A 48 8.40 2.40 1.26
N MET A 49 7.79 3.44 1.84
CA MET A 49 6.51 3.99 1.40
C MET A 49 6.70 5.29 0.62
N PHE A 50 5.94 5.47 -0.45
CA PHE A 50 5.80 6.75 -1.13
C PHE A 50 4.77 7.62 -0.39
N PRO A 51 5.09 8.87 0.00
CA PRO A 51 4.13 9.76 0.64
C PRO A 51 3.04 10.17 -0.35
N TRP A 52 1.77 9.90 -0.02
CA TRP A 52 0.64 10.22 -0.88
C TRP A 52 -0.12 11.47 -0.39
N PRO A 53 -0.30 12.51 -1.22
CA PRO A 53 -1.12 13.66 -0.84
C PRO A 53 -2.63 13.32 -0.83
N PRO A 54 -3.41 13.89 0.11
CA PRO A 54 -4.87 13.73 0.11
C PRO A 54 -5.52 14.30 -1.16
N TYR A 55 -6.57 13.63 -1.65
CA TYR A 55 -7.37 14.07 -2.81
C TYR A 55 -6.60 14.25 -4.12
N SER A 56 -5.56 13.44 -4.33
CA SER A 56 -4.73 13.53 -5.55
C SER A 56 -4.83 12.25 -6.40
N PRO A 57 -6.03 11.86 -6.88
CA PRO A 57 -6.14 10.72 -7.80
C PRO A 57 -5.40 11.00 -9.11
N ASP A 58 -5.33 12.27 -9.54
CA ASP A 58 -4.65 12.74 -10.74
C ASP A 58 -3.13 12.46 -10.75
N LEU A 59 -2.53 12.25 -9.58
CA LEU A 59 -1.11 11.88 -9.47
C LEU A 59 -0.88 10.37 -9.59
N SER A 60 -1.95 9.58 -9.54
CA SER A 60 -1.89 8.12 -9.53
C SER A 60 -1.69 7.57 -10.93
N PRO A 61 -0.58 6.87 -11.22
CA PRO A 61 -0.35 6.32 -12.56
C PRO A 61 -1.44 5.33 -13.01
N ILE A 62 -2.12 4.67 -12.07
CA ILE A 62 -3.14 3.67 -12.37
C ILE A 62 -4.46 4.26 -12.88
N GLU A 63 -4.69 5.57 -12.71
CA GLU A 63 -5.93 6.24 -13.15
C GLU A 63 -5.90 6.55 -14.65
N TYR A 64 -4.75 6.40 -15.31
CA TYR A 64 -4.55 6.68 -16.74
C TYR A 64 -4.22 5.42 -17.56
N VAL A 65 -4.47 4.23 -17.01
CA VAL A 65 -4.28 2.94 -17.70
C VAL A 65 -5.47 2.61 -18.60
#